data_AF-A0A8C9JUT5-F1
#
_entry.id   AF-A0A8C9JUT5-F1
#
_cell.length_a   1.000
_cell.length_b   1.000
_cell.length_c   1.000
_cell.angle_alpha   90.00
_cell.angle_beta   90.00
_cell.angle_gamma   90.00
#
_symmetry.space_group_name_H-M   'P 1'
#
loop_
_entity.id
_entity.type
_entity.pdbx_description
1 polymer ?
#
loop_
_entity_poly.entity_id
_entity_poly.type
_entity_poly.pdbx_seq_one_letter_code
_entity_poly.pdbx_strand_id
1 'polypeptide(L)'
;MNAAVRSAVRSGISQGHTVYVVHDGFEGLAKGQVQEVSWHDVAGWLGRGGSMLGTKRTLPKSYMQKVVENIRTYNIQALLVIGGFEVRATAGDQVGARTLENELCIVMCVIPATISNNVPGTDFSLGSDTAVNAAMESCDRIKQSASGTKRRVFIVETMGGYCGYLATVTASAGGADAAYDMAGWGPFPVHDLVGHPTLPPHARAYLPVTPPCG
;
A
#
# COMPACT_ATOMS: atom_id res chain seq x y z
N MET A 1 -5.40 5.84 -4.05
CA MET A 1 -6.65 5.14 -3.66
C MET A 1 -7.88 5.82 -4.24
N ASN A 2 -8.02 7.15 -4.12
CA ASN A 2 -9.16 7.92 -4.65
C ASN A 2 -9.52 7.62 -6.11
N ALA A 3 -8.53 7.50 -7.00
CA ALA A 3 -8.74 7.12 -8.39
C ALA A 3 -9.45 5.76 -8.56
N ALA A 4 -9.06 4.76 -7.78
CA ALA A 4 -9.65 3.43 -7.80
C ALA A 4 -11.07 3.44 -7.23
N VAL A 5 -11.31 4.14 -6.11
CA VAL A 5 -12.66 4.34 -5.57
C VAL A 5 -13.56 5.00 -6.60
N ARG A 6 -13.10 6.10 -7.22
CA ARG A 6 -13.86 6.80 -8.26
C ARG A 6 -14.21 5.87 -9.42
N SER A 7 -13.26 5.05 -9.88
CA SER A 7 -13.51 4.09 -10.95
C SER A 7 -14.55 3.06 -10.54
N ALA A 8 -14.42 2.47 -9.35
CA ALA A 8 -15.36 1.47 -8.84
C ALA A 8 -16.78 2.04 -8.68
N VAL A 9 -16.91 3.24 -8.09
CA VAL A 9 -18.20 3.92 -7.90
C VAL A 9 -18.88 4.19 -9.24
N ARG A 10 -18.15 4.78 -10.20
CA ARG A 10 -18.72 5.09 -11.52
C ARG A 10 -19.09 3.83 -12.30
N SER A 11 -18.25 2.79 -12.27
CA SER A 11 -18.58 1.52 -12.91
C SER A 11 -19.79 0.85 -12.28
N GLY A 12 -19.91 0.86 -10.94
CA GLY A 12 -21.04 0.31 -10.22
C GLY A 12 -22.35 1.00 -10.58
N ILE A 13 -22.38 2.34 -10.49
CA ILE A 13 -23.55 3.14 -10.84
C ILE A 13 -23.93 2.95 -12.32
N SER A 14 -22.94 2.91 -13.23
CA SER A 14 -23.18 2.69 -14.66
C SER A 14 -23.82 1.34 -14.98
N GLN A 15 -23.66 0.34 -14.10
CA GLN A 15 -24.27 -0.98 -14.23
C GLN A 15 -25.63 -1.07 -13.49
N GLY A 16 -26.10 0.02 -12.90
CA GLY A 16 -27.37 0.07 -12.16
C GLY A 16 -27.27 -0.40 -10.70
N HIS A 17 -26.06 -0.56 -10.16
CA HIS A 17 -25.87 -0.92 -8.75
C HIS A 17 -25.96 0.30 -7.85
N THR A 18 -26.54 0.14 -6.66
CA THR A 18 -26.41 1.10 -5.57
C THR A 18 -25.04 0.94 -4.94
N VAL A 19 -24.26 2.02 -4.88
CA VAL A 19 -22.89 1.97 -4.36
C VAL A 19 -22.80 2.70 -3.03
N TYR A 20 -22.26 2.01 -2.04
CA TYR A 20 -21.92 2.58 -0.75
C TYR A 20 -20.41 2.74 -0.61
N VAL A 21 -19.99 3.81 0.06
CA VAL A 21 -18.61 3.98 0.54
C VAL A 21 -18.56 3.84 2.05
N VAL A 22 -17.46 3.31 2.53
CA VAL A 22 -17.19 3.11 3.96
C VAL A 22 -16.04 4.03 4.35
N HIS A 23 -16.25 4.84 5.38
CA HIS A 23 -15.20 5.68 5.95
C HIS A 23 -14.35 4.90 6.96
N ASP A 24 -13.08 5.28 7.13
CA ASP A 24 -12.18 4.73 8.15
C ASP A 24 -12.02 3.20 8.19
N GLY A 25 -12.21 2.53 7.04
CA GLY A 25 -12.00 1.08 6.88
C GLY A 25 -12.99 0.23 7.67
N PHE A 26 -12.55 -0.94 8.15
CA PHE A 26 -13.43 -1.88 8.87
C PHE A 26 -13.91 -1.34 10.22
N GLU A 27 -13.16 -0.45 10.85
CA GLU A 27 -13.60 0.22 12.06
C GLU A 27 -14.82 1.12 11.80
N GLY A 28 -14.80 1.90 10.70
CA GLY A 28 -15.96 2.70 10.32
C GLY A 28 -17.12 1.86 9.83
N LEU A 29 -16.87 0.75 9.11
CA LEU A 29 -17.91 -0.23 8.77
C LEU A 29 -18.58 -0.78 10.03
N ALA A 30 -17.82 -1.14 11.06
CA ALA A 30 -18.36 -1.61 12.33
C ALA A 30 -19.14 -0.54 13.10
N LYS A 31 -18.82 0.74 12.89
CA LYS A 31 -19.54 1.89 13.47
C LYS A 31 -20.73 2.35 12.60
N GLY A 32 -20.97 1.72 11.46
CA GLY A 32 -22.03 2.12 10.54
C GLY A 32 -21.74 3.41 9.76
N GLN A 33 -20.48 3.79 9.61
CA GLN A 33 -20.04 4.94 8.79
C GLN A 33 -20.08 4.61 7.29
N VAL A 34 -21.27 4.25 6.83
CA VAL A 34 -21.58 3.84 5.46
C VAL A 34 -22.40 4.94 4.83
N GLN A 35 -22.01 5.38 3.64
CA GLN A 35 -22.68 6.45 2.92
C GLN A 35 -22.98 5.99 1.49
N GLU A 36 -24.23 6.16 1.04
CA GLU A 36 -24.57 5.99 -0.38
C GLU A 36 -23.95 7.12 -1.19
N VAL A 37 -23.33 6.78 -2.32
CA VAL A 37 -22.67 7.77 -3.18
C VAL A 37 -23.29 7.84 -4.55
N SER A 38 -23.40 9.05 -5.06
CA SER A 38 -23.81 9.37 -6.41
C SER A 38 -22.61 9.53 -7.34
N TRP A 39 -22.88 9.62 -8.64
CA TRP A 39 -21.87 9.83 -9.68
C TRP A 39 -21.00 11.08 -9.47
N HIS A 40 -21.61 12.12 -8.88
CA HIS A 40 -20.98 13.44 -8.71
C HIS A 40 -20.10 13.51 -7.46
N ASP A 41 -20.35 12.69 -6.44
CA ASP A 41 -19.61 12.73 -5.17
C ASP A 41 -18.12 12.38 -5.34
N VAL A 42 -17.81 11.56 -6.35
CA VAL A 42 -16.44 11.16 -6.70
C VAL A 42 -15.82 12.03 -7.81
N ALA A 43 -16.44 13.14 -8.17
CA ALA A 43 -15.88 14.08 -9.16
C ALA A 43 -14.58 14.72 -8.64
N GLY A 44 -13.56 14.80 -9.50
CA GLY A 44 -12.26 15.37 -9.12
C GLY A 44 -11.35 14.47 -8.27
N TRP A 45 -11.79 13.26 -7.91
CA TRP A 45 -10.99 12.34 -7.09
C TRP A 45 -9.81 11.68 -7.84
N LEU A 46 -9.83 11.72 -9.18
CA LEU A 46 -8.85 11.02 -10.03
C LEU A 46 -7.40 11.44 -9.77
N GLY A 47 -7.13 12.74 -9.63
CA GLY A 47 -5.79 13.28 -9.42
C GLY A 47 -5.41 13.52 -7.95
N ARG A 48 -6.30 13.19 -7.00
CA ARG A 48 -6.04 13.47 -5.57
C ARG A 48 -5.28 12.32 -4.91
N GLY A 49 -4.14 12.65 -4.31
CA GLY A 49 -3.40 11.74 -3.43
C GLY A 49 -4.16 11.40 -2.14
N GLY A 50 -3.65 10.39 -1.41
CA GLY A 50 -4.24 9.93 -0.16
C GLY A 50 -5.56 9.14 -0.32
N SER A 51 -6.39 9.19 0.71
CA SER A 51 -7.73 8.60 0.77
C SER A 51 -8.75 9.59 1.32
N MET A 52 -9.72 9.99 0.50
CA MET A 52 -10.85 10.86 0.88
C MET A 52 -11.82 10.15 1.85
N LEU A 53 -11.84 8.81 1.82
CA LEU A 53 -12.65 8.00 2.74
C LEU A 53 -11.98 7.80 4.10
N GLY A 54 -10.70 8.14 4.23
CA GLY A 54 -9.87 7.69 5.36
C GLY A 54 -9.44 6.23 5.19
N THR A 55 -8.36 5.86 5.87
CA THR A 55 -7.84 4.49 5.90
C THR A 55 -7.25 4.19 7.27
N LYS A 56 -7.55 3.01 7.80
CA LYS A 56 -6.96 2.50 9.04
C LYS A 56 -6.46 1.08 8.83
N ARG A 57 -5.45 0.69 9.61
CA ARG A 57 -4.85 -0.66 9.62
C ARG A 57 -5.56 -1.62 10.57
N THR A 58 -6.75 -1.25 11.05
CA THR A 58 -7.54 -2.05 11.99
C THR A 58 -8.10 -3.29 11.28
N LEU A 59 -7.83 -4.46 11.86
CA LEU A 59 -8.30 -5.73 11.34
C LEU A 59 -9.78 -5.98 11.71
N PRO A 60 -10.56 -6.66 10.85
CA PRO A 60 -11.98 -6.89 11.09
C PRO A 60 -12.24 -7.82 12.29
N LYS A 61 -11.27 -8.65 12.70
CA LYS A 61 -11.44 -9.67 13.75
C LYS A 61 -12.01 -9.12 15.06
N SER A 62 -11.58 -7.93 15.47
CA SER A 62 -12.06 -7.30 16.71
C SER A 62 -13.49 -6.76 16.62
N TYR A 63 -14.04 -6.64 15.42
CA TYR A 63 -15.34 -6.00 15.17
C TYR A 63 -16.27 -6.84 14.28
N MET A 64 -15.97 -8.13 14.08
CA MET A 64 -16.61 -8.97 13.07
C MET A 64 -18.15 -9.02 13.20
N GLN A 65 -18.67 -9.15 14.42
CA GLN A 65 -20.12 -9.17 14.68
C GLN A 65 -20.81 -7.88 14.22
N LYS A 66 -20.21 -6.72 14.51
CA LYS A 66 -20.76 -5.41 14.08
C LYS A 66 -20.64 -5.20 12.57
N VAL A 67 -19.57 -5.72 11.97
CA VAL A 67 -19.41 -5.71 10.51
C VAL A 67 -20.51 -6.53 9.85
N VAL A 68 -20.79 -7.74 10.35
CA VAL A 68 -21.88 -8.60 9.89
C VAL A 68 -23.24 -7.93 10.03
N GLU A 69 -23.51 -7.32 11.18
CA GLU A 69 -24.75 -6.58 11.44
C GLU A 69 -24.97 -5.45 10.43
N ASN A 70 -23.93 -4.66 10.13
CA ASN A 70 -24.02 -3.58 9.16
C ASN A 70 -24.12 -4.09 7.71
N ILE A 71 -23.42 -5.18 7.35
CA ILE A 71 -23.59 -5.83 6.04
C ILE A 71 -25.05 -6.24 5.84
N ARG A 72 -25.70 -6.80 6.87
CA ARG A 72 -27.13 -7.15 6.84
C ARG A 72 -28.01 -5.90 6.76
N THR A 73 -27.73 -4.89 7.58
CA THR A 73 -28.54 -3.65 7.69
C THR A 73 -28.58 -2.87 6.38
N TYR A 74 -27.43 -2.71 5.74
CA TYR A 74 -27.31 -2.03 4.43
C TYR A 74 -27.54 -2.99 3.25
N ASN A 75 -27.86 -4.27 3.51
CA ASN A 75 -28.06 -5.31 2.51
C ASN A 75 -26.93 -5.31 1.46
N ILE A 76 -25.68 -5.47 1.88
CA ILE A 76 -24.50 -5.42 1.01
C ILE A 76 -24.31 -6.80 0.35
N GLN A 77 -24.30 -6.87 -0.99
CA GLN A 77 -24.10 -8.14 -1.73
C GLN A 77 -22.65 -8.36 -2.22
N ALA A 78 -21.86 -7.30 -2.27
CA ALA A 78 -20.46 -7.36 -2.67
C ALA A 78 -19.62 -6.32 -1.95
N LEU A 79 -18.37 -6.67 -1.66
CA LEU A 79 -17.39 -5.78 -1.03
C LEU A 79 -16.13 -5.66 -1.87
N LEU A 80 -15.77 -4.41 -2.21
CA LEU A 80 -14.49 -4.08 -2.82
C LEU A 80 -13.58 -3.44 -1.78
N VAL A 81 -12.48 -4.12 -1.44
CA VAL A 81 -11.51 -3.63 -0.46
C VAL A 81 -10.26 -3.12 -1.18
N ILE A 82 -9.89 -1.86 -0.94
CA ILE A 82 -8.71 -1.23 -1.53
C ILE A 82 -7.70 -0.96 -0.42
N GLY A 83 -6.56 -1.66 -0.42
CA GLY A 83 -5.60 -1.52 0.69
C GLY A 83 -4.35 -2.38 0.55
N GLY A 84 -3.52 -2.32 1.60
CA GLY A 84 -2.21 -2.97 1.65
C GLY A 84 -2.25 -4.41 2.19
N PHE A 85 -1.17 -4.78 2.89
CA PHE A 85 -0.97 -6.14 3.40
C PHE A 85 -2.08 -6.61 4.36
N GLU A 86 -2.67 -5.69 5.11
CA GLU A 86 -3.77 -5.95 6.05
C GLU A 86 -5.01 -6.52 5.34
N VAL A 87 -5.16 -6.27 4.03
CA VAL A 87 -6.27 -6.82 3.26
C VAL A 87 -6.14 -8.33 3.06
N ARG A 88 -4.92 -8.88 3.04
CA ARG A 88 -4.69 -10.33 3.04
C ARG A 88 -5.27 -10.97 4.30
N ALA A 89 -4.96 -10.39 5.47
CA ALA A 89 -5.46 -10.88 6.74
C ALA A 89 -6.99 -10.78 6.80
N THR A 90 -7.54 -9.67 6.31
CA THR A 90 -8.99 -9.44 6.21
C THR A 90 -9.67 -10.52 5.35
N ALA A 91 -9.14 -10.78 4.15
CA ALA A 91 -9.71 -11.80 3.25
C ALA A 91 -9.65 -13.19 3.89
N GLY A 92 -8.55 -13.53 4.58
CA GLY A 92 -8.43 -14.78 5.32
C GLY A 92 -9.43 -14.90 6.48
N ASP A 93 -9.54 -13.87 7.31
CA ASP A 93 -10.46 -13.83 8.45
C ASP A 93 -11.93 -13.95 8.00
N GLN A 94 -12.31 -13.26 6.91
CA GLN A 94 -13.67 -13.35 6.39
C GLN A 94 -13.97 -14.68 5.72
N VAL A 95 -13.02 -15.28 4.98
CA VAL A 95 -13.19 -16.64 4.45
C VAL A 95 -13.37 -17.65 5.59
N GLY A 96 -12.60 -17.51 6.68
CA GLY A 96 -12.76 -18.34 7.87
C GLY A 96 -14.10 -18.15 8.59
N ALA A 97 -14.64 -16.93 8.58
CA ALA A 97 -15.92 -16.59 9.23
C ALA A 97 -17.16 -16.91 8.37
N ARG A 98 -17.02 -17.15 7.06
CA ARG A 98 -18.14 -17.54 6.17
C ARG A 98 -18.86 -18.83 6.59
N THR A 99 -18.17 -19.72 7.29
CA THR A 99 -18.78 -20.97 7.81
C THR A 99 -19.70 -20.72 9.00
N LEU A 100 -19.53 -19.59 9.68
CA LEU A 100 -20.27 -19.21 10.89
C LEU A 100 -21.37 -18.19 10.58
N GLU A 101 -21.14 -17.29 9.61
CA GLU A 101 -22.03 -16.18 9.30
C GLU A 101 -22.38 -16.16 7.80
N ASN A 102 -23.64 -16.46 7.48
CA ASN A 102 -24.13 -16.48 6.09
C ASN A 102 -24.06 -15.11 5.41
N GLU A 103 -24.12 -14.02 6.18
CA GLU A 103 -23.99 -12.64 5.71
C GLU A 103 -22.61 -12.36 5.10
N LEU A 104 -21.57 -13.12 5.49
CA LEU A 104 -20.22 -12.98 4.93
C LEU A 104 -20.05 -13.74 3.60
N CYS A 105 -21.06 -14.50 3.18
CA CYS A 105 -21.10 -15.19 1.88
C CYS A 105 -21.40 -14.25 0.72
N ILE A 106 -20.81 -13.05 0.75
CA ILE A 106 -20.86 -12.03 -0.29
C ILE A 106 -19.62 -12.09 -1.18
N VAL A 107 -19.74 -11.59 -2.41
CA VAL A 107 -18.59 -11.51 -3.32
C VAL A 107 -17.60 -10.48 -2.77
N MET A 108 -16.33 -10.85 -2.70
CA MET A 108 -15.28 -9.96 -2.22
C MET A 108 -14.16 -9.87 -3.24
N CYS A 109 -13.77 -8.64 -3.53
CA CYS A 109 -12.64 -8.35 -4.39
C CYS A 109 -11.67 -7.42 -3.66
N VAL A 110 -10.38 -7.64 -3.90
CA VAL A 110 -9.30 -6.85 -3.29
C VAL A 110 -8.52 -6.16 -4.40
N ILE A 111 -8.33 -4.86 -4.25
CA ILE A 111 -7.38 -4.10 -5.06
C ILE A 111 -6.16 -3.77 -4.19
N PRO A 112 -5.00 -4.40 -4.45
CA PRO A 112 -3.76 -4.08 -3.76
C PRO A 112 -3.37 -2.61 -3.94
N ALA A 113 -3.26 -1.88 -2.84
CA ALA A 113 -2.92 -0.47 -2.80
C ALA A 113 -1.98 -0.19 -1.61
N THR A 114 -0.69 -0.12 -1.90
CA THR A 114 0.38 0.13 -0.94
C THR A 114 1.61 0.63 -1.70
N ILE A 115 2.44 1.45 -1.05
CA ILE A 115 3.72 1.88 -1.62
C ILE A 115 4.77 0.76 -1.58
N SER A 116 4.63 -0.19 -0.65
CA SER A 116 5.63 -1.23 -0.39
C SER A 116 5.60 -2.36 -1.42
N ASN A 117 4.56 -2.46 -2.25
CA ASN A 117 4.33 -3.57 -3.17
C ASN A 117 4.46 -4.96 -2.53
N ASN A 118 3.98 -5.10 -1.30
CA ASN A 118 4.18 -6.29 -0.47
C ASN A 118 2.92 -7.16 -0.37
N VAL A 119 1.92 -6.97 -1.23
CA VAL A 119 0.67 -7.75 -1.20
C VAL A 119 0.86 -9.03 -2.01
N PRO A 120 0.75 -10.23 -1.40
CA PRO A 120 0.94 -11.47 -2.14
C PRO A 120 -0.15 -11.67 -3.21
N GLY A 121 0.24 -12.24 -4.35
CA GLY A 121 -0.66 -12.56 -5.46
C GLY A 121 -0.77 -11.48 -6.54
N THR A 122 -0.03 -10.38 -6.41
CA THR A 122 0.15 -9.39 -7.48
C THR A 122 1.63 -8.99 -7.57
N ASP A 123 2.07 -8.66 -8.78
CA ASP A 123 3.39 -8.07 -9.01
C ASP A 123 3.39 -6.56 -8.81
N PHE A 124 2.20 -5.93 -8.79
CA PHE A 124 2.04 -4.49 -8.64
C PHE A 124 0.91 -4.11 -7.70
N SER A 125 1.15 -3.10 -6.86
CA SER A 125 0.15 -2.44 -6.05
C SER A 125 -0.03 -0.98 -6.45
N LEU A 126 -1.26 -0.47 -6.35
CA LEU A 126 -1.54 0.93 -6.58
C LEU A 126 -0.76 1.82 -5.61
N GLY A 127 -0.04 2.80 -6.17
CA GLY A 127 0.81 3.73 -5.43
C GLY A 127 2.29 3.33 -5.36
N SER A 128 2.66 2.10 -5.74
CA SER A 128 4.07 1.69 -5.79
C SER A 128 4.87 2.50 -6.81
N ASP A 129 4.37 2.65 -8.04
CA ASP A 129 4.99 3.47 -9.08
C ASP A 129 5.12 4.95 -8.69
N THR A 130 4.07 5.53 -8.10
CA THR A 130 4.12 6.91 -7.59
C THR A 130 5.20 7.08 -6.51
N ALA A 131 5.36 6.08 -5.64
CA ALA A 131 6.39 6.10 -4.61
C ALA A 131 7.81 5.98 -5.20
N VAL A 132 8.01 5.12 -6.19
CA VAL A 132 9.29 4.99 -6.91
C VAL A 132 9.66 6.33 -7.57
N ASN A 133 8.72 6.95 -8.29
CA ASN A 133 8.97 8.25 -8.94
C ASN A 133 9.32 9.35 -7.92
N ALA A 134 8.61 9.42 -6.79
CA ALA A 134 8.92 10.39 -5.73
C ALA A 134 10.31 10.15 -5.10
N ALA A 135 10.68 8.87 -4.91
CA ALA A 135 11.99 8.51 -4.38
C ALA A 135 13.11 8.85 -5.38
N MET A 136 12.92 8.55 -6.67
CA MET A 136 13.85 8.90 -7.73
C MET A 136 14.07 10.42 -7.81
N GLU A 137 12.99 11.20 -7.83
CA GLU A 137 13.07 12.66 -7.88
C GLU A 137 13.85 13.23 -6.68
N SER A 138 13.61 12.67 -5.49
CA SER A 138 14.34 13.06 -4.27
C SER A 138 15.85 12.75 -4.40
N CYS A 139 16.19 11.59 -4.93
CA CYS A 139 17.57 11.17 -5.15
C CYS A 139 18.27 12.02 -6.21
N ASP A 140 17.56 12.42 -7.27
CA ASP A 140 18.07 13.33 -8.29
C ASP A 140 18.40 14.70 -7.72
N ARG A 141 17.52 15.26 -6.89
CA ARG A 141 17.77 16.54 -6.19
C ARG A 141 19.00 16.45 -5.27
N ILE A 142 19.17 15.34 -4.56
CA ILE A 142 20.36 15.09 -3.72
C ILE A 142 21.63 15.01 -4.58
N LYS A 143 21.61 14.26 -5.69
CA LYS A 143 22.73 14.13 -6.63
C LYS A 143 23.12 15.49 -7.22
N GLN A 144 22.16 16.33 -7.59
CA GLN A 144 22.41 17.68 -8.11
C GLN A 144 23.11 18.56 -7.07
N SER A 145 22.63 18.56 -5.82
CA SER A 145 23.29 19.28 -4.72
C SER A 145 24.72 18.81 -4.46
N ALA A 146 24.96 17.50 -4.58
CA ALA A 146 26.28 16.91 -4.40
C ALA A 146 27.29 17.28 -5.49
N SER A 147 26.81 17.52 -6.71
CA SER A 147 27.66 17.71 -7.91
C SER A 147 28.58 18.93 -7.82
N GLY A 148 28.22 19.93 -6.99
CA GLY A 148 29.05 21.12 -6.74
C GLY A 148 30.21 20.91 -5.77
N THR A 149 30.29 19.77 -5.08
CA THR A 149 31.33 19.47 -4.09
C THR A 149 31.99 18.12 -4.37
N LYS A 150 33.31 18.09 -4.47
CA LYS A 150 34.02 16.85 -4.82
C LYS A 150 33.88 15.82 -3.69
N ARG A 151 33.58 14.57 -4.06
CA ARG A 151 33.67 13.35 -3.24
C ARG A 151 32.67 13.25 -2.07
N ARG A 152 31.39 12.98 -2.36
CA ARG A 152 30.35 12.67 -1.35
C ARG A 152 29.58 11.39 -1.65
N VAL A 153 29.23 10.68 -0.59
CA VAL A 153 28.31 9.54 -0.57
C VAL A 153 27.03 9.96 0.12
N PHE A 154 25.91 9.48 -0.40
CA PHE A 154 24.62 9.57 0.28
C PHE A 154 24.12 8.17 0.52
N ILE A 155 23.65 7.97 1.76
CA ILE A 155 22.87 6.82 2.15
C ILE A 155 21.43 7.28 2.17
N VAL A 156 20.58 6.65 1.36
CA VAL A 156 19.16 7.01 1.26
C VAL A 156 18.34 5.86 1.81
N GLU A 157 17.56 6.14 2.84
CA GLU A 157 16.58 5.20 3.40
C GLU A 157 15.26 5.31 2.66
N THR A 158 14.73 4.17 2.19
CA THR A 158 13.41 4.10 1.57
C THR A 158 12.42 3.38 2.48
N MET A 159 11.14 3.75 2.37
CA MET A 159 10.07 2.95 2.94
C MET A 159 9.97 1.57 2.25
N GLY A 160 9.07 0.70 2.72
CA GLY A 160 8.87 -0.64 2.15
C GLY A 160 8.70 -1.73 3.20
N GLY A 161 9.04 -1.45 4.46
CA GLY A 161 9.06 -2.44 5.52
C GLY A 161 10.05 -3.56 5.16
N TYR A 162 9.58 -4.81 5.19
CA TYR A 162 10.39 -5.98 4.81
C TYR A 162 10.44 -6.24 3.29
N CYS A 163 9.76 -5.43 2.47
CA CYS A 163 9.79 -5.58 1.01
C CYS A 163 10.82 -4.64 0.39
N GLY A 164 11.82 -5.22 -0.27
CA GLY A 164 12.90 -4.51 -0.96
C GLY A 164 12.50 -3.88 -2.30
N TYR A 165 11.24 -3.99 -2.73
CA TYR A 165 10.79 -3.51 -4.04
C TYR A 165 11.13 -2.03 -4.26
N LEU A 166 10.77 -1.16 -3.31
CA LEU A 166 10.97 0.28 -3.46
C LEU A 166 12.47 0.63 -3.49
N ALA A 167 13.27 0.04 -2.60
CA ALA A 167 14.72 0.21 -2.57
C ALA A 167 15.36 -0.23 -3.89
N THR A 168 15.07 -1.45 -4.32
CA THR A 168 15.71 -2.08 -5.50
C THR A 168 15.35 -1.36 -6.79
N VAL A 169 14.06 -1.06 -7.01
CA VAL A 169 13.60 -0.39 -8.24
C VAL A 169 14.10 1.06 -8.29
N THR A 170 14.05 1.78 -7.16
CA THR A 170 14.56 3.17 -7.09
C THR A 170 16.07 3.19 -7.31
N ALA A 171 16.82 2.26 -6.71
CA ALA A 171 18.26 2.18 -6.86
C ALA A 171 18.67 1.86 -8.31
N SER A 172 17.98 0.91 -8.94
CA SER A 172 18.21 0.55 -10.34
C SER A 172 17.93 1.73 -11.28
N ALA A 173 16.77 2.37 -11.14
CA ALA A 173 16.39 3.49 -12.00
C ALA A 173 17.19 4.78 -11.69
N GLY A 174 17.58 4.98 -10.43
CA GLY A 174 18.32 6.15 -9.96
C GLY A 174 19.84 6.08 -10.16
N GLY A 175 20.38 4.94 -10.62
CA GLY A 175 21.82 4.72 -10.80
C GLY A 175 22.58 4.69 -9.48
N ALA A 176 22.10 3.89 -8.53
CA ALA A 176 22.79 3.58 -7.29
C ALA A 176 23.98 2.64 -7.52
N ASP A 177 24.99 2.72 -6.66
CA ASP A 177 26.10 1.76 -6.68
C ASP A 177 25.77 0.48 -5.89
N ALA A 178 24.88 0.58 -4.89
CA ALA A 178 24.39 -0.51 -4.07
C ALA A 178 22.93 -0.29 -3.64
N ALA A 179 22.16 -1.37 -3.65
CA ALA A 179 20.84 -1.46 -3.05
C ALA A 179 20.87 -2.60 -2.03
N TYR A 180 20.60 -2.27 -0.77
CA TYR A 180 20.47 -3.24 0.28
C TYR A 180 18.98 -3.52 0.48
N ASP A 181 18.62 -4.77 0.73
CA ASP A 181 17.26 -5.17 1.12
C ASP A 181 17.25 -6.40 2.02
N MET A 182 16.24 -6.49 2.89
CA MET A 182 16.10 -7.63 3.81
C MET A 182 15.36 -8.81 3.15
N ALA A 183 15.05 -8.71 1.86
CA ALA A 183 14.19 -9.65 1.15
C ALA A 183 14.99 -10.87 0.66
N GLY A 184 15.04 -11.91 1.49
CA GLY A 184 15.32 -13.28 1.03
C GLY A 184 16.75 -13.80 1.19
N TRP A 185 17.73 -12.97 1.55
CA TRP A 185 19.15 -13.38 1.63
C TRP A 185 19.76 -13.33 3.05
N GLY A 186 18.93 -13.19 4.08
CA GLY A 186 19.41 -13.10 5.47
C GLY A 186 20.02 -11.74 5.81
N PRO A 187 20.49 -11.54 7.06
CA PRO A 187 21.14 -10.29 7.46
C PRO A 187 22.44 -10.09 6.67
N PHE A 188 22.69 -8.87 6.19
CA PHE A 188 23.96 -8.53 5.56
C PHE A 188 25.09 -8.65 6.59
N PRO A 189 26.05 -9.58 6.43
CA PRO A 189 27.20 -9.65 7.29
C PRO A 189 28.08 -8.41 7.07
N VAL A 190 28.81 -7.99 8.12
CA VAL A 190 29.74 -6.85 8.06
C VAL A 190 30.75 -7.01 6.91
N HIS A 191 31.10 -8.24 6.54
CA HIS A 191 31.99 -8.52 5.42
C HIS A 191 31.45 -8.05 4.06
N ASP A 192 30.13 -8.04 3.84
CA ASP A 192 29.54 -7.57 2.56
C ASP A 192 29.52 -6.04 2.48
N LEU A 193 29.50 -5.36 3.62
CA LEU A 193 29.71 -3.91 3.71
C LEU A 193 31.18 -3.54 3.44
N VAL A 194 32.12 -4.37 3.89
CA VAL A 194 33.57 -4.14 3.75
C VAL A 194 34.11 -4.62 2.39
N GLY A 195 33.51 -5.67 1.84
CA GLY A 195 33.97 -6.38 0.64
C GLY A 195 33.37 -5.88 -0.68
N HIS A 196 32.48 -4.88 -0.66
CA HIS A 196 31.92 -4.30 -1.89
C HIS A 196 33.07 -3.69 -2.73
N PRO A 197 33.45 -4.29 -3.88
CA PRO A 197 34.66 -3.92 -4.63
C PRO A 197 34.52 -2.57 -5.36
N THR A 198 33.33 -1.99 -5.31
CA THR A 198 32.98 -0.64 -5.76
C THR A 198 32.65 0.31 -4.61
N LEU A 199 33.11 0.01 -3.39
CA LEU A 199 33.46 1.06 -2.43
C LEU A 199 34.92 1.50 -2.69
N PRO A 200 35.19 2.43 -3.63
CA PRO A 200 36.03 3.54 -3.21
C PRO A 200 35.33 4.20 -2.01
N PRO A 201 35.94 5.15 -1.29
CA PRO A 201 35.22 5.96 -0.31
C PRO A 201 33.97 6.73 -0.83
N HIS A 202 33.39 6.38 -1.99
CA HIS A 202 32.44 7.13 -2.82
C HIS A 202 31.23 6.33 -3.37
N ALA A 203 30.88 5.14 -2.86
CA ALA A 203 29.70 4.38 -3.34
C ALA A 203 28.35 4.90 -2.81
N ARG A 204 27.32 4.95 -3.66
CA ARG A 204 25.92 5.26 -3.33
C ARG A 204 25.18 4.01 -2.87
N ALA A 205 24.65 4.06 -1.66
CA ALA A 205 24.00 2.96 -0.97
C ALA A 205 22.54 3.29 -0.63
N TYR A 206 21.60 2.43 -1.01
CA TYR A 206 20.22 2.49 -0.52
C TYR A 206 20.05 1.44 0.56
N LEU A 207 19.80 1.85 1.80
CA LEU A 207 19.59 0.94 2.93
C LEU A 207 18.10 0.97 3.34
N PRO A 208 17.40 -0.15 3.52
CA PRO A 208 16.10 -0.18 4.17
C PRO A 208 16.35 -0.45 5.64
N VAL A 209 16.20 0.56 6.49
CA VAL A 209 16.27 0.36 7.94
C VAL A 209 15.08 1.02 8.61
N THR A 210 13.88 0.49 8.36
CA THR A 210 12.79 0.73 9.33
C THR A 210 12.88 -0.30 10.45
N PRO A 211 13.06 0.11 11.71
CA PRO A 211 12.92 -0.80 12.86
C PRO A 211 11.44 -1.24 13.00
N PRO A 212 11.15 -2.29 13.78
CA PRO A 212 9.77 -2.70 14.03
C PRO A 212 9.01 -1.54 14.67
N CYS A 213 8.03 -0.97 13.96
CA CYS A 213 6.96 -0.27 14.64
C CYS A 213 6.20 -1.34 15.44
N GLY A 214 6.38 -1.31 16.77
CA GLY A 214 5.62 -2.12 17.71
C GLY A 214 4.13 -1.79 17.71
#